data_AF-A0A9R1WHX9-F1
#
_entry.id   AF-A0A9R1WHX9-F1
#
_cell.length_a   1.000
_cell.length_b   1.000
_cell.length_c   1.000
_cell.angle_alpha   90.00
_cell.angle_beta   90.00
_cell.angle_gamma   90.00
#
_symmetry.space_group_name_H-M   'P 1'
#
loop_
_entity.id
_entity.type
_entity.pdbx_description
1 polymer ?
#
loop_
_entity_poly.entity_id
_entity_poly.type
_entity_poly.pdbx_seq_one_letter_code
_entity_poly.pdbx_strand_id
1 'polypeptide(L)'
;MLTREKGIFDGVQLPNNGSMISHLFYPDDALFIGEWLKRNIRNLARIRQCFHASFRHKLNFHKSKVFGIGATSLERTIWAHILGCEPAYLPFKYLCF
;
A
#
# COMPACT_ATOMS: atom_id res chain seq x y z
N MET A 1 6.91 -6.51 9.19
CA MET A 1 7.14 -6.69 10.64
C MET A 1 6.32 -5.77 11.56
N LEU A 2 5.57 -4.75 11.06
CA LEU A 2 4.87 -3.77 11.94
C LEU A 2 3.33 -3.84 11.95
N THR A 3 2.68 -4.71 11.15
CA THR A 3 1.25 -4.55 10.86
C THR A 3 0.29 -5.37 11.73
N ARG A 4 0.69 -6.55 12.23
CA ARG A 4 -0.24 -7.45 12.93
C ARG A 4 -0.42 -7.13 14.43
N GLU A 5 0.63 -6.72 15.12
CA GLU A 5 0.63 -6.65 16.60
C GLU A 5 0.02 -5.37 17.18
N LYS A 6 -0.29 -4.35 16.37
CA LYS A 6 -0.77 -3.04 16.87
C LYS A 6 -2.05 -2.51 16.21
N GLY A 7 -2.68 -3.27 15.32
CA GLY A 7 -3.91 -2.82 14.63
C GLY A 7 -3.74 -1.56 13.77
N ILE A 8 -2.51 -1.26 13.35
CA ILE A 8 -2.17 -0.03 12.62
C ILE A 8 -2.65 -0.10 11.17
N PHE A 9 -2.70 -1.28 10.57
CA PHE A 9 -3.09 -1.44 9.18
C PHE A 9 -3.82 -2.77 8.99
N ASP A 10 -5.05 -2.72 8.50
CA ASP A 10 -5.85 -3.93 8.24
C ASP A 10 -5.49 -4.49 6.88
N GLY A 11 -4.94 -5.70 6.89
CA GLY A 11 -4.75 -6.47 5.68
C GLY A 11 -6.06 -7.07 5.17
N VAL A 12 -5.97 -7.78 4.06
CA VAL A 12 -7.07 -8.55 3.48
C VAL A 12 -7.00 -9.98 3.99
N GLN A 13 -8.13 -10.49 4.48
CA GLN A 13 -8.28 -11.86 4.94
C GLN A 13 -8.54 -12.80 3.76
N LEU A 14 -7.71 -13.84 3.58
CA LEU A 14 -7.93 -14.81 2.52
C LEU A 14 -9.14 -15.74 2.82
N PRO A 15 -9.82 -16.26 1.77
CA PRO A 15 -10.91 -17.22 1.92
C PRO A 15 -10.52 -18.48 2.70
N ASN A 16 -11.52 -19.26 3.16
CA ASN A 16 -11.34 -20.53 3.86
C ASN A 16 -10.48 -20.43 5.13
N ASN A 17 -10.67 -19.36 5.90
CA ASN A 17 -9.84 -19.05 7.08
C ASN A 17 -8.34 -19.01 6.75
N GLY A 18 -7.99 -18.54 5.55
CA GLY A 18 -6.61 -18.43 5.09
C GLY A 18 -5.79 -17.42 5.91
N SER A 19 -4.59 -17.11 5.45
CA SER A 19 -3.77 -16.10 6.12
C SER A 19 -4.25 -14.67 5.78
N MET A 20 -4.06 -13.74 6.72
CA MET A 20 -4.24 -12.31 6.44
C MET A 20 -3.01 -11.77 5.71
N ILE A 21 -3.20 -11.21 4.52
CA ILE A 21 -2.14 -10.57 3.74
C ILE A 21 -2.22 -9.06 3.95
N SER A 22 -1.12 -8.46 4.38
CA SER A 22 -1.01 -6.99 4.50
C SER A 22 0.12 -6.38 3.67
N HIS A 23 1.11 -7.17 3.30
CA HIS A 23 2.28 -6.71 2.57
C HIS A 23 3.01 -7.86 1.87
N LEU A 24 3.73 -7.52 0.80
CA LEU A 24 4.70 -8.36 0.11
C LEU A 24 5.97 -7.53 -0.09
N PHE A 25 7.11 -8.08 0.31
CA PHE A 25 8.41 -7.43 0.14
C PHE A 25 9.25 -8.25 -0.83
N TYR A 26 9.79 -7.57 -1.83
CA TYR A 26 10.83 -8.03 -2.73
C TYR A 26 12.06 -7.12 -2.58
N PRO A 27 13.25 -7.52 -3.07
CA PRO A 27 14.49 -6.78 -2.85
C PRO A 27 14.39 -5.28 -3.17
N ASP A 28 13.68 -4.92 -4.24
CA ASP A 28 13.55 -3.54 -4.72
C ASP A 28 12.15 -2.95 -4.57
N ASP A 29 11.13 -3.79 -4.28
CA ASP A 29 9.72 -3.40 -4.32
C ASP A 29 8.95 -3.84 -3.08
N ALA A 30 8.07 -2.97 -2.61
CA ALA A 30 7.13 -3.27 -1.53
C ALA A 30 5.70 -3.05 -2.01
N LEU A 31 4.85 -4.05 -1.82
CA LEU A 31 3.41 -3.95 -2.05
C LEU A 31 2.67 -4.01 -0.72
N PHE A 32 1.82 -3.03 -0.45
CA PHE A 32 0.90 -3.02 0.70
C PHE A 32 -0.51 -3.32 0.22
N ILE A 33 -1.19 -4.25 0.89
CA ILE A 33 -2.53 -4.74 0.52
C ILE A 33 -3.41 -4.62 1.76
N GLY A 34 -4.52 -3.92 1.67
CA GLY A 34 -5.39 -3.74 2.83
C GLY A 34 -6.76 -3.22 2.45
N GLU A 35 -7.63 -3.21 3.45
CA GLU A 35 -9.00 -2.71 3.31
C GLU A 35 -9.00 -1.23 2.88
N TRP A 36 -9.97 -0.86 2.04
CA TRP A 36 -10.13 0.49 1.48
C TRP A 36 -10.71 1.48 2.51
N LEU A 37 -10.04 1.58 3.66
CA LEU A 37 -10.43 2.39 4.79
C LEU A 37 -9.56 3.63 4.89
N LYS A 38 -10.18 4.78 5.18
CA LYS A 38 -9.47 6.05 5.43
C LYS A 38 -8.37 5.93 6.49
N ARG A 39 -8.58 5.08 7.50
CA ARG A 39 -7.56 4.80 8.55
C ARG A 39 -6.34 4.10 7.99
N ASN A 40 -6.52 3.08 7.15
CA ASN A 40 -5.44 2.37 6.49
C ASN A 40 -4.62 3.30 5.61
N ILE A 41 -5.28 4.14 4.82
CA ILE A 41 -4.59 5.06 3.91
C ILE A 41 -3.77 6.10 4.67
N ARG A 42 -4.32 6.68 5.74
CA ARG A 42 -3.57 7.61 6.62
C ARG A 42 -2.39 6.93 7.31
N ASN A 43 -2.58 5.72 7.81
CA ASN A 43 -1.51 4.99 8.48
C ASN A 43 -0.43 4.57 7.48
N LEU A 44 -0.80 4.20 6.25
CA LEU A 44 0.14 3.92 5.18
C LEU A 44 0.95 5.17 4.79
N ALA A 45 0.31 6.35 4.72
CA ALA A 45 1.02 7.62 4.50
C ALA A 45 2.07 7.89 5.59
N ARG A 46 1.75 7.62 6.86
CA ARG A 46 2.70 7.74 7.98
C ARG A 46 3.83 6.72 7.91
N ILE A 47 3.51 5.46 7.64
CA ILE A 47 4.48 4.38 7.45
C ILE A 47 5.47 4.76 6.35
N ARG A 48 4.96 5.28 5.22
CA ARG A 48 5.78 5.79 4.12
C ARG A 48 6.69 6.94 4.58
N GLN A 49 6.20 7.91 5.34
CA GLN A 49 7.03 9.00 5.87
C GLN A 49 8.16 8.47 6.76
N CYS A 50 7.88 7.47 7.61
CA CYS A 50 8.90 6.81 8.43
C CYS A 50 9.95 6.11 7.57
N PHE A 51 9.55 5.40 6.51
CA PHE A 51 10.49 4.78 5.56
C PHE A 51 11.35 5.82 4.85
N HIS A 52 10.74 6.90 4.36
CA HIS A 52 11.49 7.98 3.71
C HIS A 52 12.50 8.66 4.64
N ALA A 53 12.13 8.87 5.91
CA ALA A 53 13.03 9.45 6.91
C ALA A 53 14.16 8.49 7.32
N SER A 54 13.87 7.18 7.40
CA SER A 54 14.82 6.18 7.92
C SER A 54 15.75 5.61 6.84
N PHE A 55 15.27 5.50 5.60
CA PHE A 55 16.01 4.96 4.48
C PHE A 55 16.37 6.10 3.52
N ARG A 56 17.61 6.60 3.62
CA ARG A 56 18.20 7.55 2.66
C ARG A 56 18.44 6.93 1.27
N HIS A 57 18.31 5.61 1.15
CA HIS A 57 18.45 4.89 -0.11
C HIS A 57 17.16 5.01 -0.93
N LYS A 58 17.33 5.29 -2.23
CA LYS A 58 16.33 5.71 -3.23
C LYS A 58 15.14 4.75 -3.41
N LEU A 59 14.28 4.60 -2.40
CA LEU A 59 12.89 4.25 -2.66
C LEU A 59 12.30 5.42 -3.45
N ASN A 60 12.20 5.27 -4.77
CA ASN A 60 11.62 6.27 -5.65
C ASN A 60 10.10 6.26 -5.43
N PHE A 61 9.64 6.93 -4.37
CA PHE A 61 8.22 7.01 -4.04
C PHE A 61 7.39 7.72 -5.12
N HIS A 62 8.03 8.50 -6.01
CA HIS A 62 7.40 9.00 -7.23
C HIS A 62 6.96 7.88 -8.19
N LYS A 63 7.55 6.67 -8.10
CA LYS A 63 7.13 5.50 -8.87
C LYS A 63 6.07 4.65 -8.15
N SER A 64 5.72 4.99 -6.91
CA SER A 64 4.69 4.25 -6.17
C SER A 64 3.32 4.52 -6.80
N LYS A 65 2.49 3.48 -6.86
CA LYS A 65 1.15 3.52 -7.44
C LYS A 65 0.11 3.04 -6.43
N VAL A 66 -1.09 3.62 -6.46
CA VAL A 66 -2.24 3.15 -5.69
C VAL A 66 -3.31 2.59 -6.61
N PHE A 67 -3.85 1.44 -6.22
CA PHE A 67 -4.91 0.73 -6.94
C PHE A 67 -6.11 0.61 -6.02
N GLY A 68 -7.29 0.94 -6.52
CA GLY A 68 -8.55 0.77 -5.79
C GLY A 68 -9.43 -0.26 -6.48
N ILE A 69 -9.83 -1.31 -5.76
CA ILE A 69 -10.78 -2.32 -6.25
C ILE A 69 -12.18 -1.85 -5.85
N GLY A 70 -13.08 -1.68 -6.83
CA GLY A 70 -14.42 -1.14 -6.58
C GLY A 70 -14.46 0.35 -6.19
N ALA A 71 -13.31 1.04 -6.19
CA ALA A 71 -13.24 2.48 -5.91
C ALA A 71 -13.51 3.30 -7.18
N THR A 72 -14.17 4.44 -7.02
CA THR A 72 -14.35 5.40 -8.11
C THR A 72 -13.02 6.05 -8.52
N SER A 73 -12.96 6.59 -9.73
CA SER A 73 -11.79 7.33 -10.21
C SER A 73 -11.48 8.53 -9.33
N LEU A 74 -12.50 9.22 -8.83
CA LEU A 74 -12.36 10.37 -7.93
C LEU A 74 -11.74 9.98 -6.59
N GLU A 75 -12.27 8.94 -5.94
CA GLU A 75 -11.75 8.46 -4.65
C GLU A 75 -10.29 8.06 -4.76
N ARG A 76 -9.95 7.26 -5.79
CA ARG A 76 -8.57 6.84 -6.00
C ARG A 76 -7.63 8.02 -6.20
N THR A 77 -8.04 9.06 -6.94
CA THR A 77 -7.24 10.29 -7.11
C THR A 77 -7.02 11.02 -5.79
N ILE A 78 -8.06 11.14 -4.95
CA ILE A 78 -7.95 11.74 -3.61
C ILE A 78 -6.96 10.95 -2.76
N TRP A 79 -7.05 9.62 -2.76
CA TRP A 79 -6.16 8.78 -1.97
C TRP A 79 -4.74 8.77 -2.50
N ALA A 80 -4.56 8.79 -3.82
CA ALA A 80 -3.25 8.92 -4.46
C ALA A 80 -2.56 10.21 -4.02
N HIS A 81 -3.30 11.32 -4.00
CA HIS A 81 -2.79 12.60 -3.51
C HIS A 81 -2.37 12.54 -2.04
N ILE A 82 -3.20 11.95 -1.16
CA ILE A 82 -2.88 11.80 0.28
C ILE A 82 -1.64 10.92 0.50
N LEU A 83 -1.49 9.87 -0.29
CA LEU A 83 -0.33 8.98 -0.22
C LEU A 83 0.90 9.57 -0.91
N GLY A 84 0.76 10.61 -1.73
CA GLY A 84 1.84 11.17 -2.56
C GLY A 84 2.30 10.20 -3.65
N CYS A 85 1.39 9.43 -4.23
CA CYS A 85 1.65 8.41 -5.25
C CYS A 85 0.75 8.63 -6.48
N GLU A 86 0.97 7.87 -7.55
CA GLU A 86 0.14 7.96 -8.75
C GLU A 86 -1.08 7.04 -8.67
N PRO A 87 -2.29 7.48 -9.10
CA PRO A 87 -3.43 6.59 -9.24
C PRO A 87 -3.19 5.62 -10.41
N ALA A 88 -3.51 4.34 -10.23
CA ALA A 88 -3.33 3.32 -11.25
C ALA A 88 -4.53 2.34 -11.33
N TYR A 89 -4.48 1.46 -12.33
CA TYR A 89 -5.56 0.56 -12.71
C TYR A 89 -5.07 -0.88 -12.75
N LEU A 90 -5.97 -1.81 -12.44
CA LEU A 90 -5.72 -3.25 -12.61
C LEU A 90 -5.96 -3.66 -14.07
N PRO A 91 -5.29 -4.71 -14.57
CA PRO A 91 -4.21 -5.45 -13.91
C PRO A 91 -2.88 -4.69 -13.92
N PHE A 92 -1.96 -5.07 -13.03
CA PHE A 92 -0.60 -4.53 -13.02
C PHE A 92 0.41 -5.67 -12.98
N LYS A 93 1.62 -5.41 -13.50
CA LYS A 93 2.75 -6.31 -13.37
C LYS A 93 3.56 -5.90 -12.14
N TYR A 94 3.61 -6.77 -11.14
CA TYR A 94 4.38 -6.53 -9.92
C TYR A 94 5.83 -6.97 -10.07
N LEU A 95 6.06 -8.14 -10.67
CA LEU A 95 7.40 -8.69 -10.90
C LEU A 95 7.58 -8.86 -12.41
N CYS A 96 8.52 -8.12 -12.99
CA CYS A 96 9.10 -8.42 -14.29
C CYS A 96 10.39 -9.19 -14.06
N PHE A 97 10.29 -10.51 -14.05
CA PHE A 97 11.40 -11.34 -14.52
C PHE A 97 11.19 -11.62 -16.00
#